data_AF-A0A7S0RS54-F1
#
_entry.id   AF-A0A7S0RS54-F1
#
_cell.length_a   1.000
_cell.length_b   1.000
_cell.length_c   1.000
_cell.angle_alpha   90.00
_cell.angle_beta   90.00
_cell.angle_gamma   90.00
#
_symmetry.space_group_name_H-M   'P 1'
#
loop_
_entity.id
_entity.type
_entity.pdbx_description
1 polymer ?
#
loop_
_entity_poly.entity_id
_entity_poly.type
_entity_poly.pdbx_seq_one_letter_code
_entity_poly.pdbx_strand_id
1 'polypeptide(L)'
;RKRTESTIKRKDGSIFRVTKGAPQVLLEMTYNNAEIKDMVEEKILSLAKRGVRCLAVACSNGKEEGWVLMGLMCFLDPPRPDSKLTIASALKLGITTKMITGDHVAIAVEMCGTLGMGRNVLGPERLPSVNPSDSVSEYLGRDYGSMIENCDGFAQVLPEHKFAIVEALRQKGHVVGMTGDGVNDAPALKRADVGVGVQGATDAARACSDVVLTEAGLSTIIRAIIISRQIVQRMKNYLIYRISVTVQLLLFFFVGALALSPARYHQEKEDSDESSWPHVFALPVSAVVIITILNDGTIISIAYDNVRACKEPEKWHIVKLAFVAICQGMVAMVSSILLLHCMLSSNNDGALLNKLGLGYLEYGQIQMAIFLKISLSNFLSVFSARTTGPFWDRTPGRLMTAAVVQALVVSTLLAVWWPFQDGMHPLSWGLVTMLWMYVIVWFFVQDAVKIVIYKYMDFFGHIPRVKYMDETELEPMFLSEAERSKRLKRKVKKQKEEQGHGGKMSHVVQQLRQNQSNHYPDYPVDEEAGHRQQWANGDGGTERQALL
;
A
#
# COMPACT_ATOMS: atom_id res chain seq x y z
N ARG A 1 -16.89 -35.32 13.51
CA ARG A 1 -16.06 -36.18 14.41
C ARG A 1 -14.57 -35.87 14.14
N LYS A 2 -13.83 -35.30 15.10
CA LYS A 2 -12.40 -34.94 14.96
C LYS A 2 -11.45 -36.14 15.16
N ARG A 3 -11.69 -37.26 14.46
CA ARG A 3 -10.89 -38.49 14.56
C ARG A 3 -10.82 -39.24 13.24
N THR A 4 -9.79 -40.05 13.07
CA THR A 4 -9.63 -41.02 11.98
C THR A 4 -9.37 -42.40 12.57
N GLU A 5 -9.97 -43.44 11.99
CA GLU A 5 -9.78 -44.83 12.42
C GLU A 5 -9.43 -45.72 11.24
N SER A 6 -8.67 -46.79 11.51
CA SER A 6 -8.31 -47.81 10.53
C SER A 6 -8.35 -49.19 11.18
N THR A 7 -8.84 -50.17 10.43
CA THR A 7 -8.87 -51.57 10.84
C THR A 7 -7.82 -52.32 10.03
N ILE A 8 -6.88 -52.93 10.73
CA ILE A 8 -5.71 -53.61 10.17
C ILE A 8 -5.87 -55.11 10.44
N LYS A 9 -5.78 -55.93 9.39
CA LYS A 9 -5.71 -57.39 9.51
C LYS A 9 -4.25 -57.81 9.46
N ARG A 10 -3.76 -58.45 10.52
CA ARG A 10 -2.39 -58.99 10.57
C ARG A 10 -2.28 -60.30 9.79
N LYS A 11 -1.04 -60.71 9.48
CA LYS A 11 -0.75 -61.97 8.75
C LYS A 11 -1.20 -63.22 9.53
N ASP A 12 -1.29 -63.12 10.85
CA ASP A 12 -1.78 -64.16 11.76
C ASP A 12 -3.33 -64.27 11.79
N GLY A 13 -4.04 -63.44 11.03
CA GLY A 13 -5.49 -63.40 10.99
C GLY A 13 -6.15 -62.55 12.08
N SER A 14 -5.39 -62.01 13.03
CA SER A 14 -5.91 -61.12 14.07
C SER A 14 -6.30 -59.74 13.50
N ILE A 15 -7.39 -59.18 14.03
CA ILE A 15 -7.91 -57.87 13.64
C ILE A 15 -7.52 -56.86 14.70
N PHE A 16 -6.88 -55.77 14.28
CA PHE A 16 -6.39 -54.70 15.14
C PHE A 16 -6.96 -53.36 14.66
N ARG A 17 -7.59 -52.59 15.54
CA ARG A 17 -8.13 -51.27 15.22
C ARG A 17 -7.26 -50.18 15.81
N VAL A 18 -6.94 -49.16 15.02
CA VAL A 18 -6.21 -47.97 15.46
C VAL A 18 -7.05 -46.74 15.22
N THR A 19 -6.96 -45.79 16.14
CA THR A 19 -7.54 -44.47 15.95
C THR A 19 -6.57 -43.38 16.39
N LYS A 20 -6.61 -42.27 15.67
CA LYS A 20 -5.91 -41.03 16.02
C LYS A 20 -6.88 -39.86 15.94
N GLY A 21 -6.75 -38.90 16.84
CA GLY A 21 -7.66 -37.75 16.86
C GLY A 21 -7.40 -36.79 18.00
N ALA A 22 -8.33 -35.85 18.17
CA ALA A 22 -8.30 -34.90 19.26
C ALA A 22 -8.27 -35.63 20.61
N PRO A 23 -7.39 -35.26 21.56
CA PRO A 23 -7.25 -35.98 22.82
C PRO A 23 -8.55 -36.12 23.63
N GLN A 24 -9.36 -35.07 23.70
CA GLN A 24 -10.65 -35.07 24.38
C GLN A 24 -11.59 -36.15 23.81
N VAL A 25 -11.63 -36.28 22.48
CA VAL A 25 -12.50 -37.26 21.78
C VAL A 25 -12.02 -38.69 22.02
N LEU A 26 -10.70 -38.92 22.09
CA LEU A 26 -10.16 -40.26 22.32
C LEU A 26 -10.26 -40.65 23.80
N LEU A 27 -10.09 -39.72 24.74
CA LEU A 27 -10.28 -39.96 26.18
C LEU A 27 -11.69 -40.46 26.47
N GLU A 28 -12.72 -39.85 25.90
CA GLU A 28 -14.12 -40.30 26.04
C GLU A 28 -14.37 -41.73 25.52
N MET A 29 -13.54 -42.22 24.60
CA MET A 29 -13.67 -43.56 24.03
C MET A 29 -12.91 -44.64 24.80
N THR A 30 -12.08 -44.23 25.77
CA THR A 30 -11.17 -45.13 26.47
C THR A 30 -11.84 -45.84 27.63
N TYR A 31 -11.48 -47.11 27.85
CA TYR A 31 -12.13 -47.94 28.88
C TYR A 31 -11.84 -47.46 30.31
N ASN A 32 -10.67 -46.86 30.55
CA ASN A 32 -10.19 -46.37 31.85
C ASN A 32 -10.19 -44.84 31.96
N ASN A 33 -11.08 -44.15 31.23
CA ASN A 33 -11.14 -42.69 31.19
C ASN A 33 -11.11 -42.04 32.59
N ALA A 34 -11.87 -42.56 33.56
CA ALA A 34 -11.95 -42.00 34.90
C ALA A 34 -10.61 -41.97 35.67
N GLU A 35 -9.67 -42.86 35.36
CA GLU A 35 -8.36 -42.93 36.03
C GLU A 35 -7.29 -42.08 35.32
N ILE A 36 -7.33 -42.04 33.98
CA ILE A 36 -6.27 -41.42 33.18
C ILE A 36 -6.56 -39.97 32.78
N LYS A 37 -7.83 -39.53 32.86
CA LYS A 37 -8.26 -38.24 32.34
C LYS A 37 -7.47 -37.07 32.91
N ASP A 38 -7.39 -36.97 34.25
CA ASP A 38 -6.75 -35.83 34.91
C ASP A 38 -5.26 -35.74 34.56
N MET A 39 -4.56 -36.88 34.57
CA MET A 39 -3.15 -36.96 34.19
C MET A 39 -2.91 -36.52 32.73
N VAL A 40 -3.75 -36.99 31.81
CA VAL A 40 -3.61 -36.69 30.38
C VAL A 40 -3.97 -35.23 30.10
N GLU A 41 -5.03 -34.69 30.72
CA GLU A 41 -5.43 -33.30 30.60
C GLU A 41 -4.36 -32.34 31.15
N GLU A 42 -3.77 -32.66 32.31
CA GLU A 42 -2.66 -31.87 32.88
C GLU A 42 -1.46 -31.83 31.93
N LYS A 43 -1.10 -32.98 31.34
CA LYS A 43 0.03 -33.07 30.41
C LYS A 43 -0.23 -32.33 29.11
N ILE A 44 -1.45 -32.42 28.58
CA ILE A 44 -1.87 -31.64 27.40
C ILE A 44 -1.81 -30.15 27.70
N LEU A 45 -2.27 -29.71 28.87
CA LEU A 45 -2.26 -28.30 29.26
C LEU A 45 -0.83 -27.78 29.43
N SER A 46 0.07 -28.57 30.02
CA SER A 46 1.50 -28.28 30.14
C SER A 46 2.18 -28.14 28.77
N LEU A 47 1.87 -29.04 27.84
CA LEU A 47 2.39 -28.99 26.46
C LEU A 47 1.78 -27.82 25.67
N ALA A 48 0.49 -27.53 25.85
CA ALA A 48 -0.19 -26.41 25.20
C ALA A 48 0.37 -25.05 25.67
N LYS A 49 0.75 -24.92 26.96
CA LYS A 49 1.51 -23.77 27.50
C LYS A 49 2.90 -23.59 26.90
N ARG A 50 3.38 -24.57 26.13
CA ARG A 50 4.63 -24.49 25.36
C ARG A 50 4.37 -24.33 23.86
N GLY A 51 3.12 -24.11 23.45
CA GLY A 51 2.70 -24.02 22.05
C GLY A 51 2.64 -25.37 21.32
N VAL A 52 2.71 -26.49 22.05
CA VAL A 52 2.76 -27.83 21.45
C VAL A 52 1.35 -28.38 21.28
N ARG A 53 1.01 -28.77 20.04
CA ARG A 53 -0.23 -29.43 19.68
C ARG A 53 -0.14 -30.92 20.00
N CYS A 54 -1.18 -31.48 20.60
CA CYS A 54 -1.22 -32.89 20.99
C CYS A 54 -2.25 -33.66 20.15
N LEU A 55 -1.86 -34.81 19.61
CA LEU A 55 -2.72 -35.77 18.95
C LEU A 55 -2.71 -37.07 19.77
N ALA A 56 -3.88 -37.54 20.18
CA ALA A 56 -3.96 -38.81 20.88
C ALA A 56 -3.97 -39.99 19.90
N VAL A 57 -3.41 -41.11 20.32
CA VAL A 57 -3.53 -42.40 19.65
C VAL A 57 -4.06 -43.46 20.58
N ALA A 58 -5.00 -44.25 20.08
CA ALA A 58 -5.58 -45.37 20.81
C ALA A 58 -5.70 -46.59 19.92
N CYS A 59 -5.70 -47.78 20.51
CA CYS A 59 -5.89 -49.04 19.82
C CYS A 59 -6.92 -49.93 20.50
N SER A 60 -7.52 -50.85 19.74
CA SER A 60 -8.38 -51.91 20.25
C SER A 60 -8.06 -53.22 19.53
N ASN A 61 -8.03 -54.32 20.28
CA ASN A 61 -7.76 -55.67 19.76
C ASN A 61 -9.03 -56.36 19.18
N GLY A 62 -10.09 -55.59 18.91
CA GLY A 62 -11.29 -56.10 18.24
C GLY A 62 -12.20 -57.00 19.10
N LYS A 63 -11.87 -57.21 20.38
CA LYS A 63 -12.77 -57.78 21.39
C LYS A 63 -13.57 -56.65 22.04
N GLU A 64 -14.67 -56.99 22.74
CA GLU A 64 -15.62 -56.05 23.39
C GLU A 64 -15.00 -55.09 24.44
N GLU A 65 -13.68 -55.17 24.66
CA GLU A 65 -12.92 -54.24 25.49
C GLU A 65 -12.70 -52.91 24.75
N GLY A 66 -13.01 -51.81 25.43
CA GLY A 66 -12.96 -50.45 24.89
C GLY A 66 -11.58 -50.01 24.39
N TRP A 67 -11.48 -48.79 23.88
CA TRP A 67 -10.22 -48.29 23.30
C TRP A 67 -9.15 -48.10 24.38
N VAL A 68 -7.92 -48.57 24.12
CA VAL A 68 -6.76 -48.35 24.99
C VAL A 68 -5.99 -47.13 24.49
N LEU A 69 -5.84 -46.10 25.33
CA LEU A 69 -5.02 -44.94 24.99
C LEU A 69 -3.54 -45.34 25.03
N MET A 70 -2.86 -45.27 23.89
CA MET A 70 -1.45 -45.64 23.79
C MET A 70 -0.52 -44.47 24.14
N GLY A 71 -0.94 -43.24 23.87
CA GLY A 71 -0.16 -42.05 24.19
C GLY A 71 -0.56 -40.81 23.40
N LEU A 72 0.26 -39.77 23.55
CA LEU A 72 0.13 -38.48 22.87
C LEU A 72 1.31 -38.29 21.91
N MET A 73 1.03 -37.96 20.66
CA MET A 73 2.00 -37.42 19.72
C MET A 73 1.97 -35.90 19.77
N CYS A 74 3.14 -35.30 19.89
CA CYS A 74 3.33 -33.87 20.06
C CYS A 74 3.86 -33.25 18.77
N PHE A 75 3.21 -32.21 18.29
CA PHE A 75 3.60 -31.46 17.10
C PHE A 75 3.78 -30.00 17.50
N LEU A 76 4.91 -29.42 17.14
CA LEU A 76 5.13 -27.98 17.22
C LEU A 76 5.00 -27.43 15.81
N ASP A 77 4.10 -26.47 15.61
CA ASP A 77 4.03 -25.67 14.39
C ASP A 77 4.83 -24.38 14.64
N PRO A 78 6.14 -24.35 14.36
CA PRO A 78 6.94 -23.17 14.63
C PRO A 78 6.44 -22.00 13.76
N PRO A 79 6.41 -20.77 14.31
CA PRO A 79 6.16 -19.61 13.48
C PRO A 79 7.25 -19.49 12.42
N ARG A 80 6.90 -18.96 11.25
CA ARG A 80 7.91 -18.70 10.23
C ARG A 80 8.92 -17.66 10.76
N PRO A 81 10.20 -17.77 10.38
CA PRO A 81 11.26 -16.89 10.91
C PRO A 81 11.00 -15.41 10.64
N ASP A 82 10.30 -15.10 9.54
CA ASP A 82 9.95 -13.74 9.11
C ASP A 82 8.70 -13.17 9.80
N SER A 83 7.84 -14.01 10.38
CA SER A 83 6.50 -13.62 10.85
C SER A 83 6.55 -12.56 11.94
N LYS A 84 7.43 -12.74 12.95
CA LYS A 84 7.60 -11.78 14.04
C LYS A 84 8.04 -10.40 13.56
N LEU A 85 9.02 -10.36 12.64
CA LEU A 85 9.49 -9.10 12.07
C LEU A 85 8.43 -8.46 11.18
N THR A 86 7.66 -9.27 10.47
CA THR A 86 6.60 -8.80 9.57
C THR A 86 5.44 -8.20 10.34
N ILE A 87 4.98 -8.84 11.43
CA ILE A 87 3.98 -8.30 12.35
C ILE A 87 4.46 -6.98 12.96
N ALA A 88 5.72 -6.93 13.43
CA ALA A 88 6.29 -5.68 13.93
C ALA A 88 6.36 -4.58 12.85
N SER A 89 6.58 -4.95 11.59
CA SER A 89 6.56 -4.01 10.46
C SER A 89 5.13 -3.55 10.14
N ALA A 90 4.15 -4.45 10.19
CA ALA A 90 2.73 -4.13 10.05
C ALA A 90 2.28 -3.09 11.09
N LEU A 91 2.66 -3.30 12.36
CA LEU A 91 2.35 -2.37 13.44
C LEU A 91 2.98 -0.98 13.22
N LYS A 92 4.24 -0.93 12.74
CA LYS A 92 4.88 0.34 12.33
C LYS A 92 4.17 1.03 11.17
N LEU A 93 3.45 0.27 10.36
CA LEU A 93 2.60 0.76 9.26
C LEU A 93 1.18 1.13 9.72
N GLY A 94 0.92 1.16 11.03
CA GLY A 94 -0.40 1.44 11.59
C GLY A 94 -1.43 0.34 11.25
N ILE A 95 -0.97 -0.89 11.01
CA ILE A 95 -1.80 -2.05 10.72
C ILE A 95 -1.79 -2.95 11.94
N THR A 96 -2.97 -3.15 12.53
CA THR A 96 -3.14 -4.06 13.66
C THR A 96 -3.44 -5.44 13.13
N THR A 97 -2.57 -6.40 13.43
CA THR A 97 -2.75 -7.82 13.04
C THR A 97 -3.41 -8.59 14.16
N LYS A 98 -4.41 -9.43 13.85
CA LYS A 98 -5.12 -10.29 14.79
C LYS A 98 -5.01 -11.75 14.36
N MET A 99 -4.62 -12.64 15.27
CA MET A 99 -4.55 -14.07 14.98
C MET A 99 -5.95 -14.69 14.88
N ILE A 100 -6.21 -15.53 13.87
CA ILE A 100 -7.37 -16.44 13.85
C ILE A 100 -6.87 -17.87 13.74
N THR A 101 -7.24 -18.73 14.71
CA THR A 101 -6.85 -20.14 14.66
C THR A 101 -7.95 -21.08 15.15
N GLY A 102 -7.96 -22.29 14.60
CA GLY A 102 -8.74 -23.42 15.11
C GLY A 102 -8.07 -24.14 16.30
N ASP A 103 -6.86 -23.72 16.69
CA ASP A 103 -6.12 -24.26 17.83
C ASP A 103 -6.75 -23.91 19.17
N HIS A 104 -6.36 -24.67 20.21
CA HIS A 104 -6.75 -24.39 21.58
C HIS A 104 -6.25 -23.01 22.05
N VAL A 105 -7.04 -22.34 22.90
CA VAL A 105 -6.75 -20.99 23.42
C VAL A 105 -5.32 -20.90 23.98
N ALA A 106 -4.90 -21.87 24.78
CA ALA A 106 -3.56 -21.91 25.37
C ALA A 106 -2.42 -21.89 24.32
N ILE A 107 -2.57 -22.61 23.19
CA ILE A 107 -1.57 -22.62 22.11
C ILE A 107 -1.55 -21.26 21.42
N ALA A 108 -2.73 -20.70 21.13
CA ALA A 108 -2.88 -19.40 20.49
C ALA A 108 -2.26 -18.26 21.34
N VAL A 109 -2.45 -18.29 22.66
CA VAL A 109 -1.85 -17.30 23.60
C VAL A 109 -0.32 -17.33 23.51
N GLU A 110 0.29 -18.51 23.50
CA GLU A 110 1.76 -18.61 23.40
C GLU A 110 2.30 -18.26 22.02
N MET A 111 1.57 -18.60 20.96
CA MET A 111 1.92 -18.17 19.60
C MET A 111 1.85 -16.65 19.46
N CYS A 112 0.80 -16.01 19.98
CA CYS A 112 0.69 -14.54 19.99
C CYS A 112 1.80 -13.89 20.81
N GLY A 113 2.15 -14.45 21.97
CA GLY A 113 3.26 -13.99 22.80
C GLY A 113 4.62 -14.11 22.10
N THR A 114 4.87 -15.24 21.43
CA THR A 114 6.12 -15.50 20.69
C THR A 114 6.30 -14.53 19.52
N LEU A 115 5.21 -14.26 18.79
CA LEU A 115 5.15 -13.35 17.65
C LEU A 115 5.12 -11.86 18.04
N GLY A 116 4.91 -11.54 19.32
CA GLY A 116 4.86 -10.16 19.83
C GLY A 116 3.56 -9.42 19.49
N MET A 117 2.45 -10.15 19.30
CA MET A 117 1.12 -9.56 19.07
C MET A 117 0.39 -9.20 20.36
N GLY A 118 0.77 -9.84 21.48
CA GLY A 118 0.08 -9.73 22.76
C GLY A 118 -0.36 -11.11 23.26
N ARG A 119 -1.16 -11.16 24.32
CA ARG A 119 -1.63 -12.40 24.95
C ARG A 119 -3.13 -12.39 25.23
N ASN A 120 -3.85 -11.35 24.81
CA ASN A 120 -5.29 -11.28 24.96
C ASN A 120 -5.96 -12.08 23.83
N VAL A 121 -6.26 -13.36 24.08
CA VAL A 121 -6.90 -14.25 23.11
C VAL A 121 -8.28 -14.66 23.58
N LEU A 122 -9.27 -14.55 22.70
CA LEU A 122 -10.65 -14.92 22.96
C LEU A 122 -10.96 -16.31 22.43
N GLY A 123 -11.70 -17.10 23.22
CA GLY A 123 -12.27 -18.38 22.82
C GLY A 123 -13.68 -18.23 22.23
N PRO A 124 -14.28 -19.32 21.75
CA PRO A 124 -15.56 -19.32 21.03
C PRO A 124 -16.74 -18.93 21.92
N GLU A 125 -16.67 -19.16 23.24
CA GLU A 125 -17.76 -18.86 24.19
C GLU A 125 -18.13 -17.39 24.26
N ARG A 126 -17.18 -16.49 23.96
CA ARG A 126 -17.40 -15.05 23.98
C ARG A 126 -17.66 -14.47 22.58
N LEU A 127 -17.57 -15.29 21.54
CA LEU A 127 -17.74 -14.86 20.16
C LEU A 127 -19.20 -15.04 19.72
N PRO A 128 -19.75 -14.09 18.95
CA PRO A 128 -21.08 -14.26 18.38
C PRO A 128 -21.05 -15.33 17.28
N SER A 129 -21.97 -16.29 17.35
CA SER A 129 -22.24 -17.23 16.25
C SER A 129 -23.26 -16.61 15.31
N VAL A 130 -22.85 -16.29 14.09
CA VAL A 130 -23.72 -15.73 13.04
C VAL A 130 -23.58 -16.59 11.78
N ASN A 131 -24.69 -17.12 11.29
CA ASN A 131 -24.67 -17.83 10.01
C ASN A 131 -24.48 -16.82 8.87
N PRO A 132 -23.55 -17.09 7.92
CA PRO A 132 -23.34 -16.20 6.77
C PRO A 132 -24.56 -16.06 5.84
N SER A 133 -25.52 -17.00 5.92
CA SER A 133 -26.76 -17.03 5.13
C SER A 133 -27.89 -16.19 5.72
N ASP A 134 -27.82 -15.86 7.00
CA ASP A 134 -28.87 -15.12 7.69
C ASP A 134 -28.66 -13.61 7.47
N SER A 135 -29.72 -12.81 7.66
CA SER A 135 -29.59 -11.35 7.61
C SER A 135 -28.55 -10.90 8.63
N VAL A 136 -27.47 -10.28 8.15
CA VAL A 136 -26.35 -9.81 8.98
C VAL A 136 -26.89 -8.86 10.05
N SER A 137 -26.66 -9.19 11.32
CA SER A 137 -27.09 -8.33 12.43
C SER A 137 -26.37 -6.97 12.36
N GLU A 138 -27.14 -5.89 12.32
CA GLU A 138 -26.64 -4.51 12.34
C GLU A 138 -25.96 -4.14 13.68
N TYR A 139 -26.20 -4.92 14.73
CA TYR A 139 -25.74 -4.62 16.09
C TYR A 139 -24.43 -5.31 16.47
N LEU A 140 -23.86 -6.14 15.58
CA LEU A 140 -22.69 -6.95 15.87
C LEU A 140 -21.46 -6.10 16.29
N GLY A 141 -21.23 -5.00 15.58
CA GLY A 141 -20.19 -4.03 15.89
C GLY A 141 -20.45 -3.28 17.18
N ARG A 142 -21.72 -2.96 17.51
CA ARG A 142 -22.09 -2.28 18.76
C ARG A 142 -21.81 -3.16 19.97
N ASP A 143 -22.26 -4.41 19.90
CA ASP A 143 -22.30 -5.31 21.06
C ASP A 143 -20.94 -5.99 21.29
N TYR A 144 -20.29 -6.44 20.22
CA TYR A 144 -19.05 -7.22 20.30
C TYR A 144 -17.82 -6.47 19.77
N GLY A 145 -18.00 -5.40 18.99
CA GLY A 145 -16.89 -4.75 18.29
C GLY A 145 -15.80 -4.20 19.21
N SER A 146 -16.14 -3.62 20.36
CA SER A 146 -15.13 -3.13 21.32
C SER A 146 -14.32 -4.27 21.95
N MET A 147 -14.94 -5.44 22.14
CA MET A 147 -14.25 -6.62 22.68
C MET A 147 -13.31 -7.22 21.64
N ILE A 148 -13.78 -7.32 20.39
CA ILE A 148 -13.02 -7.83 19.24
C ILE A 148 -11.86 -6.89 18.90
N GLU A 149 -12.06 -5.57 18.99
CA GLU A 149 -11.04 -4.55 18.75
C GLU A 149 -9.88 -4.63 19.75
N ASN A 150 -10.16 -4.86 21.03
CA ASN A 150 -9.16 -4.97 22.08
C ASN A 150 -8.45 -6.34 22.15
N CYS A 151 -8.86 -7.29 21.32
CA CYS A 151 -8.33 -8.64 21.30
C CYS A 151 -7.13 -8.80 20.34
N ASP A 152 -6.13 -9.58 20.72
CA ASP A 152 -4.95 -9.86 19.89
C ASP A 152 -5.13 -11.12 19.02
N GLY A 153 -6.03 -12.03 19.42
CA GLY A 153 -6.30 -13.25 18.66
C GLY A 153 -7.56 -14.02 19.04
N PHE A 154 -7.99 -14.90 18.16
CA PHE A 154 -9.19 -15.72 18.32
C PHE A 154 -8.82 -17.19 18.14
N ALA A 155 -9.23 -18.02 19.09
CA ALA A 155 -8.88 -19.44 19.13
C ALA A 155 -10.13 -20.32 19.07
N GLN A 156 -9.96 -21.54 18.57
CA GLN A 156 -11.02 -22.53 18.32
C GLN A 156 -12.21 -21.95 17.52
N VAL A 157 -11.93 -21.03 16.60
CA VAL A 157 -12.98 -20.35 15.83
C VAL A 157 -13.63 -21.27 14.81
N LEU A 158 -14.95 -21.14 14.66
CA LEU A 158 -15.73 -21.75 13.58
C LEU A 158 -15.79 -20.82 12.36
N PRO A 159 -16.16 -21.33 11.17
CA PRO A 159 -16.36 -20.49 9.97
C PRO A 159 -17.31 -19.30 10.22
N GLU A 160 -18.41 -19.54 10.92
CA GLU A 160 -19.39 -18.53 11.35
C GLU A 160 -18.75 -17.43 12.22
N HIS A 161 -17.83 -17.81 13.11
CA HIS A 161 -17.12 -16.85 13.97
C HIS A 161 -16.17 -15.98 13.15
N LYS A 162 -15.47 -16.53 12.16
CA LYS A 162 -14.57 -15.76 11.29
C LYS A 162 -15.35 -14.67 10.54
N PHE A 163 -16.51 -15.02 10.00
CA PHE A 163 -17.40 -14.07 9.34
C PHE A 163 -17.87 -12.96 10.31
N ALA A 164 -18.31 -13.35 11.50
CA ALA A 164 -18.80 -12.44 12.53
C ALA A 164 -17.71 -11.46 13.02
N ILE A 165 -16.47 -11.93 13.19
CA ILE A 165 -15.33 -11.10 13.58
C ILE A 165 -15.04 -10.02 12.52
N VAL A 166 -14.95 -10.43 11.25
CA VAL A 166 -14.73 -9.51 10.13
C VAL A 166 -15.83 -8.46 10.10
N GLU A 167 -17.09 -8.88 10.20
CA GLU A 167 -18.21 -7.98 10.14
C GLU A 167 -18.26 -6.97 11.30
N ALA A 168 -18.01 -7.42 12.53
CA ALA A 168 -18.00 -6.55 13.68
C ALA A 168 -16.91 -5.45 13.57
N LEU A 169 -15.73 -5.80 13.04
CA LEU A 169 -14.65 -4.84 12.78
C LEU A 169 -15.01 -3.84 11.66
N ARG A 170 -15.64 -4.32 10.58
CA ARG A 170 -16.12 -3.45 9.49
C ARG A 170 -17.18 -2.47 9.97
N GLN A 171 -18.15 -2.92 10.77
CA GLN A 171 -19.19 -2.07 11.36
C GLN A 171 -18.61 -1.02 12.34
N LYS A 172 -17.45 -1.29 12.94
CA LYS A 172 -16.68 -0.30 13.73
C LYS A 172 -15.93 0.72 12.88
N GLY A 173 -15.96 0.60 11.55
CA GLY A 173 -15.32 1.51 10.61
C GLY A 173 -13.86 1.18 10.30
N HIS A 174 -13.39 -0.01 10.68
CA HIS A 174 -12.06 -0.51 10.28
C HIS A 174 -12.12 -1.06 8.86
N VAL A 175 -11.03 -0.87 8.10
CA VAL A 175 -10.83 -1.57 6.83
C VAL A 175 -10.14 -2.90 7.13
N VAL A 176 -10.81 -4.00 6.82
CA VAL A 176 -10.40 -5.34 7.25
C VAL A 176 -9.86 -6.12 6.06
N GLY A 177 -8.59 -6.52 6.14
CA GLY A 177 -8.02 -7.54 5.28
C GLY A 177 -8.12 -8.90 5.95
N MET A 178 -8.48 -9.95 5.23
CA MET A 178 -8.50 -11.31 5.78
C MET A 178 -7.66 -12.25 4.93
N THR A 179 -6.82 -13.05 5.58
CA THR A 179 -6.12 -14.15 4.89
C THR A 179 -6.83 -15.47 5.15
N GLY A 180 -6.81 -16.37 4.16
CA GLY A 180 -7.43 -17.70 4.29
C GLY A 180 -6.92 -18.68 3.24
N ASP A 181 -7.07 -19.97 3.54
CA ASP A 181 -6.59 -21.07 2.68
C ASP A 181 -7.69 -22.11 2.36
N GLY A 182 -8.61 -22.32 3.29
CA GLY A 182 -9.65 -23.33 3.21
C GLY A 182 -10.99 -22.83 2.67
N VAL A 183 -11.83 -23.78 2.25
CA VAL A 183 -13.23 -23.53 1.87
C VAL A 183 -14.02 -22.89 3.03
N ASN A 184 -13.63 -23.21 4.27
CA ASN A 184 -14.17 -22.67 5.50
C ASN A 184 -13.97 -21.15 5.65
N ASP A 185 -12.95 -20.59 5.00
CA ASP A 185 -12.64 -19.16 5.05
C ASP A 185 -13.38 -18.37 3.98
N ALA A 186 -13.96 -19.03 2.98
CA ALA A 186 -14.58 -18.40 1.82
C ALA A 186 -15.63 -17.32 2.19
N PRO A 187 -16.58 -17.54 3.12
CA PRO A 187 -17.55 -16.52 3.49
C PRO A 187 -16.92 -15.28 4.12
N ALA A 188 -15.90 -15.49 4.96
CA ALA A 188 -15.24 -14.42 5.68
C ALA A 188 -14.26 -13.64 4.78
N LEU A 189 -13.56 -14.33 3.87
CA LEU A 189 -12.77 -13.73 2.78
C LEU A 189 -13.63 -12.82 1.90
N LYS A 190 -14.82 -13.31 1.50
CA LYS A 190 -15.75 -12.53 0.69
C LYS A 190 -16.34 -11.33 1.43
N ARG A 191 -16.44 -11.43 2.77
CA ARG A 191 -16.98 -10.37 3.61
C ARG A 191 -15.93 -9.33 4.00
N ALA A 192 -14.64 -9.64 3.95
CA ALA A 192 -13.58 -8.67 4.19
C ALA A 192 -13.61 -7.53 3.16
N ASP A 193 -13.01 -6.38 3.48
CA ASP A 193 -12.80 -5.33 2.48
C ASP A 193 -11.75 -5.75 1.45
N VAL A 194 -10.80 -6.61 1.88
CA VAL A 194 -9.84 -7.28 1.00
C VAL A 194 -9.64 -8.73 1.47
N GLY A 195 -10.16 -9.68 0.71
CA GLY A 195 -9.88 -11.11 0.89
C GLY A 195 -8.55 -11.52 0.24
N VAL A 196 -7.67 -12.19 0.98
CA VAL A 196 -6.34 -12.60 0.55
C VAL A 196 -6.20 -14.13 0.60
N GLY A 197 -6.20 -14.75 -0.58
CA GLY A 197 -5.93 -16.19 -0.72
C GLY A 197 -4.45 -16.46 -0.64
N VAL A 198 -4.01 -17.32 0.29
CA VAL A 198 -2.59 -17.66 0.43
C VAL A 198 -2.10 -18.60 -0.68
N GLN A 199 -0.78 -18.73 -0.83
CA GLN A 199 -0.20 -19.70 -1.76
C GLN A 199 -0.62 -21.12 -1.38
N GLY A 200 -1.26 -21.83 -2.32
CA GLY A 200 -1.81 -23.17 -2.08
C GLY A 200 -3.23 -23.17 -1.52
N ALA A 201 -3.91 -22.02 -1.45
CA ALA A 201 -5.31 -21.95 -1.09
C ALA A 201 -6.19 -22.77 -2.05
N THR A 202 -7.25 -23.37 -1.51
CA THR A 202 -8.26 -24.10 -2.27
C THR A 202 -8.89 -23.24 -3.37
N ASP A 203 -9.37 -23.85 -4.44
CA ASP A 203 -10.00 -23.13 -5.56
C ASP A 203 -11.19 -22.28 -5.11
N ALA A 204 -11.96 -22.78 -4.14
CA ALA A 204 -13.06 -22.04 -3.53
C ALA A 204 -12.56 -20.79 -2.78
N ALA A 205 -11.51 -20.89 -1.98
CA ALA A 205 -10.92 -19.75 -1.29
C ALA A 205 -10.33 -18.73 -2.27
N ARG A 206 -9.65 -19.19 -3.33
CA ARG A 206 -9.12 -18.33 -4.39
C ARG A 206 -10.22 -17.58 -5.14
N ALA A 207 -11.34 -18.24 -5.45
CA ALA A 207 -12.49 -17.61 -6.10
C ALA A 207 -13.19 -16.56 -5.22
N CYS A 208 -13.08 -16.68 -3.90
CA CYS A 208 -13.66 -15.74 -2.94
C CYS A 208 -12.71 -14.59 -2.56
N SER A 209 -11.42 -14.69 -2.90
CA SER A 209 -10.41 -13.70 -2.56
C SER A 209 -10.28 -12.63 -3.64
N ASP A 210 -10.03 -11.38 -3.23
CA ASP A 210 -9.75 -10.26 -4.14
C ASP A 210 -8.28 -10.29 -4.61
N VAL A 211 -7.38 -10.81 -3.77
CA VAL A 211 -5.95 -10.96 -4.07
C VAL A 211 -5.53 -12.39 -3.78
N VAL A 212 -4.75 -12.99 -4.69
CA VAL A 212 -4.17 -14.33 -4.50
C VAL A 212 -2.65 -14.21 -4.47
N LEU A 213 -2.03 -14.68 -3.39
CA LEU A 213 -0.58 -14.67 -3.23
C LEU A 213 0.04 -15.83 -4.00
N THR A 214 0.97 -15.49 -4.89
CA THR A 214 1.79 -16.48 -5.62
C THR A 214 2.95 -17.00 -4.79
N GLU A 215 3.31 -16.29 -3.71
CA GLU A 215 4.38 -16.62 -2.77
C GLU A 215 3.81 -16.73 -1.36
N ALA A 216 4.24 -17.72 -0.59
CA ALA A 216 3.84 -17.89 0.80
C ALA A 216 4.52 -16.84 1.69
N GLY A 217 3.78 -16.35 2.70
CA GLY A 217 4.33 -15.52 3.76
C GLY A 217 3.58 -14.21 3.96
N LEU A 218 3.56 -13.74 5.22
CA LEU A 218 2.94 -12.48 5.59
C LEU A 218 3.73 -11.28 5.00
N SER A 219 5.03 -11.46 4.74
CA SER A 219 5.90 -10.42 4.18
C SER A 219 5.40 -9.92 2.83
N THR A 220 4.84 -10.81 2.01
CA THR A 220 4.30 -10.48 0.68
C THR A 220 3.08 -9.55 0.79
N ILE A 221 2.26 -9.74 1.82
CA ILE A 221 1.11 -8.86 2.10
C ILE A 221 1.59 -7.46 2.47
N ILE A 222 2.59 -7.36 3.36
CA ILE A 222 3.17 -6.06 3.73
C ILE A 222 3.77 -5.35 2.51
N ARG A 223 4.50 -6.09 1.67
CA ARG A 223 5.04 -5.56 0.42
C ARG A 223 3.93 -5.02 -0.50
N ALA A 224 2.85 -5.77 -0.67
CA ALA A 224 1.71 -5.36 -1.48
C ALA A 224 1.05 -4.09 -0.93
N ILE A 225 0.91 -3.97 0.39
CA ILE A 225 0.36 -2.77 1.05
C ILE A 225 1.25 -1.54 0.81
N ILE A 226 2.58 -1.67 0.92
CA ILE A 226 3.49 -0.54 0.67
C ILE A 226 3.38 -0.07 -0.79
N ILE A 227 3.37 -1.00 -1.74
CA ILE A 227 3.21 -0.68 -3.17
C ILE A 227 1.85 -0.02 -3.43
N SER A 228 0.77 -0.54 -2.82
CA SER A 228 -0.56 0.06 -2.92
C SER A 228 -0.57 1.51 -2.42
N ARG A 229 0.04 1.79 -1.25
CA ARG A 229 0.18 3.15 -0.71
C ARG A 229 0.99 4.07 -1.64
N GLN A 230 2.02 3.56 -2.32
CA GLN A 230 2.75 4.33 -3.34
C GLN A 230 1.85 4.68 -4.52
N ILE A 231 1.07 3.72 -5.04
CA ILE A 231 0.13 3.95 -6.14
C ILE A 231 -0.89 5.04 -5.76
N VAL A 232 -1.44 4.98 -4.55
CA VAL A 232 -2.35 6.02 -4.03
C VAL A 232 -1.70 7.42 -4.04
N GLN A 233 -0.43 7.54 -3.61
CA GLN A 233 0.26 8.84 -3.68
C GLN A 233 0.45 9.34 -5.12
N ARG A 234 0.76 8.44 -6.07
CA ARG A 234 0.86 8.80 -7.50
C ARG A 234 -0.48 9.29 -8.06
N MET A 235 -1.57 8.61 -7.71
CA MET A 235 -2.91 9.02 -8.10
C MET A 235 -3.27 10.40 -7.54
N LYS A 236 -2.92 10.69 -6.29
CA LYS A 236 -3.17 12.02 -5.70
C LYS A 236 -2.40 13.12 -6.44
N ASN A 237 -1.11 12.91 -6.73
CA ASN A 237 -0.30 13.87 -7.48
C ASN A 237 -0.89 14.10 -8.89
N TYR A 238 -1.33 13.02 -9.55
CA TYR A 238 -2.02 13.10 -10.84
C TYR A 238 -3.31 13.93 -10.76
N LEU A 239 -4.16 13.69 -9.75
CA LEU A 239 -5.40 14.44 -9.59
C LEU A 239 -5.16 15.92 -9.32
N ILE A 240 -4.18 16.26 -8.46
CA ILE A 240 -3.81 17.67 -8.19
C ILE A 240 -3.42 18.35 -9.50
N TYR A 241 -2.54 17.69 -10.27
CA TYR A 241 -2.09 18.19 -11.55
C TYR A 241 -3.26 18.38 -12.53
N ARG A 242 -4.08 17.34 -12.75
CA ARG A 242 -5.15 17.35 -13.75
C ARG A 242 -6.21 18.41 -13.43
N ILE A 243 -6.64 18.50 -12.16
CA ILE A 243 -7.60 19.52 -11.73
C ILE A 243 -7.01 20.92 -11.90
N SER A 244 -5.75 21.14 -11.50
CA SER A 244 -5.08 22.44 -11.63
C SER A 244 -5.03 22.91 -13.09
N VAL A 245 -4.64 22.05 -14.03
CA VAL A 245 -4.56 22.39 -15.46
C VAL A 245 -5.95 22.66 -16.05
N THR A 246 -6.96 21.87 -15.68
CA THR A 246 -8.34 22.11 -16.12
C THR A 246 -8.87 23.46 -15.63
N VAL A 247 -8.66 23.77 -14.35
CA VAL A 247 -9.06 25.07 -13.76
C VAL A 247 -8.33 26.21 -14.47
N GLN A 248 -7.02 26.07 -14.69
CA GLN A 248 -6.23 27.07 -15.40
C GLN A 248 -6.79 27.37 -16.79
N LEU A 249 -6.99 26.33 -17.62
CA LEU A 249 -7.43 26.50 -19.01
C LEU A 249 -8.85 27.07 -19.07
N LEU A 250 -9.80 26.48 -18.33
CA LEU A 250 -11.20 26.89 -18.38
C LEU A 250 -11.37 28.33 -17.90
N LEU A 251 -10.79 28.68 -16.75
CA LEU A 251 -10.91 30.04 -16.22
C LEU A 251 -10.11 31.05 -17.06
N PHE A 252 -8.99 30.66 -17.66
CA PHE A 252 -8.25 31.54 -18.56
C PHE A 252 -9.10 31.95 -19.76
N PHE A 253 -9.73 31.01 -20.47
CA PHE A 253 -10.58 31.34 -21.61
C PHE A 253 -11.85 32.07 -21.18
N PHE A 254 -12.47 31.69 -20.06
CA PHE A 254 -13.66 32.34 -19.55
C PHE A 254 -13.41 33.80 -19.17
N VAL A 255 -12.39 34.07 -18.35
CA VAL A 255 -12.05 35.44 -17.94
C VAL A 255 -11.46 36.24 -19.10
N GLY A 256 -10.64 35.61 -19.95
CA GLY A 256 -10.10 36.24 -21.16
C GLY A 256 -11.21 36.74 -22.08
N ALA A 257 -12.25 35.94 -22.32
CA ALA A 257 -13.38 36.33 -23.15
C ALA A 257 -14.21 37.49 -22.56
N LEU A 258 -14.35 37.57 -21.23
CA LEU A 258 -15.15 38.60 -20.56
C LEU A 258 -14.39 39.91 -20.30
N ALA A 259 -13.13 39.83 -19.88
CA ALA A 259 -12.37 40.96 -19.36
C ALA A 259 -11.38 41.56 -20.38
N LEU A 260 -10.84 40.75 -21.28
CA LEU A 260 -9.76 41.14 -22.20
C LEU A 260 -10.21 41.00 -23.65
N SER A 261 -10.91 42.02 -24.16
CA SER A 261 -11.25 42.12 -25.58
C SER A 261 -10.05 42.68 -26.37
N PRO A 262 -9.41 41.91 -27.27
CA PRO A 262 -8.26 42.37 -28.04
C PRO A 262 -8.55 43.64 -28.85
N ALA A 263 -9.75 43.75 -29.42
CA ALA A 263 -10.20 44.92 -30.17
C ALA A 263 -10.04 46.27 -29.41
N ARG A 264 -10.07 46.29 -28.06
CA ARG A 264 -9.91 47.52 -27.28
C ARG A 264 -8.46 48.03 -27.21
N TYR A 265 -7.49 47.18 -27.52
CA TYR A 265 -6.06 47.48 -27.39
C TYR A 265 -5.42 47.86 -28.73
N HIS A 266 -6.09 47.58 -29.84
CA HIS A 266 -5.65 48.01 -31.15
C HIS A 266 -6.09 49.47 -31.37
N GLN A 267 -5.13 50.38 -31.55
CA GLN A 267 -5.44 51.73 -32.04
C GLN A 267 -5.65 51.62 -33.55
N GLU A 268 -6.84 51.97 -34.04
CA GLU A 268 -7.09 52.13 -35.48
C GLU A 268 -6.08 53.16 -36.01
N LYS A 269 -5.07 52.70 -36.75
CA LYS A 269 -4.31 53.58 -37.63
C LYS A 269 -5.17 53.75 -38.88
N GLU A 270 -5.53 55.00 -39.17
CA GLU A 270 -6.53 55.45 -40.15
C GLU A 270 -6.33 54.98 -41.62
N ASP A 271 -5.29 54.22 -41.98
CA ASP A 271 -4.91 54.01 -43.39
C ASP A 271 -4.54 52.55 -43.79
N SER A 272 -5.03 51.51 -43.10
CA SER A 272 -4.79 50.12 -43.56
C SER A 272 -6.03 49.22 -43.48
N ASP A 273 -6.50 48.76 -44.64
CA ASP A 273 -7.60 47.79 -44.90
C ASP A 273 -7.35 46.36 -44.33
N GLU A 274 -6.44 46.19 -43.37
CA GLU A 274 -5.91 44.89 -42.97
C GLU A 274 -6.29 44.52 -41.52
N SER A 275 -7.29 43.63 -41.41
CA SER A 275 -7.56 42.73 -40.27
C SER A 275 -7.71 43.39 -38.87
N SER A 276 -8.91 43.89 -38.58
CA SER A 276 -9.33 44.26 -37.21
C SER A 276 -9.15 43.08 -36.23
N TRP A 277 -8.51 43.32 -35.08
CA TRP A 277 -8.38 42.29 -34.03
C TRP A 277 -9.75 41.81 -33.55
N PRO A 278 -9.94 40.50 -33.29
CA PRO A 278 -11.23 39.98 -32.87
C PRO A 278 -11.63 40.50 -31.48
N HIS A 279 -12.94 40.55 -31.21
CA HIS A 279 -13.48 40.97 -29.91
C HIS A 279 -13.21 39.97 -28.77
N VAL A 280 -13.02 38.70 -29.10
CA VAL A 280 -12.76 37.62 -28.15
C VAL A 280 -11.43 36.97 -28.48
N PHE A 281 -10.56 36.85 -27.47
CA PHE A 281 -9.33 36.10 -27.62
C PHE A 281 -9.64 34.60 -27.74
N ALA A 282 -9.17 33.98 -28.82
CA ALA A 282 -9.31 32.56 -29.07
C ALA A 282 -7.97 31.99 -29.52
N LEU A 283 -7.68 30.74 -29.11
CA LEU A 283 -6.59 29.95 -29.68
C LEU A 283 -7.16 29.03 -30.77
N PRO A 284 -6.44 28.83 -31.89
CA PRO A 284 -6.82 27.81 -32.86
C PRO A 284 -6.95 26.43 -32.23
N VAL A 285 -7.89 25.64 -32.74
CA VAL A 285 -8.16 24.29 -32.23
C VAL A 285 -6.92 23.40 -32.34
N SER A 286 -6.13 23.56 -33.41
CA SER A 286 -4.85 22.87 -33.61
C SER A 286 -3.87 23.06 -32.44
N ALA A 287 -3.73 24.30 -31.95
CA ALA A 287 -2.88 24.63 -30.82
C ALA A 287 -3.36 23.98 -29.52
N VAL A 288 -4.67 23.99 -29.26
CA VAL A 288 -5.25 23.32 -28.09
C VAL A 288 -5.05 21.80 -28.17
N VAL A 289 -5.25 21.20 -29.35
CA VAL A 289 -5.02 19.78 -29.58
C VAL A 289 -3.56 19.40 -29.31
N ILE A 290 -2.59 20.18 -29.80
CA ILE A 290 -1.17 19.95 -29.52
C ILE A 290 -0.87 20.02 -28.02
N ILE A 291 -1.41 21.02 -27.32
CA ILE A 291 -1.27 21.12 -25.85
C ILE A 291 -1.80 19.84 -25.20
N THR A 292 -2.98 19.35 -25.61
CA THR A 292 -3.58 18.15 -25.02
C THR A 292 -2.76 16.89 -25.28
N ILE A 293 -2.26 16.69 -26.50
CA ILE A 293 -1.44 15.52 -26.86
C ILE A 293 -0.13 15.50 -26.07
N LEU A 294 0.58 16.63 -26.01
CA LEU A 294 1.82 16.73 -25.26
C LEU A 294 1.58 16.56 -23.74
N ASN A 295 0.46 17.10 -23.23
CA ASN A 295 0.06 16.93 -21.85
C ASN A 295 -0.20 15.46 -21.50
N ASP A 296 -0.97 14.74 -22.31
CA ASP A 296 -1.29 13.33 -22.07
C ASP A 296 -0.02 12.45 -22.06
N GLY A 297 0.96 12.76 -22.93
CA GLY A 297 2.28 12.13 -22.89
C GLY A 297 2.99 12.32 -21.54
N THR A 298 2.96 13.53 -20.97
CA THR A 298 3.55 13.79 -19.64
C THR A 298 2.74 13.15 -18.50
N ILE A 299 1.41 13.06 -18.63
CA ILE A 299 0.53 12.45 -17.61
C ILE A 299 0.86 10.97 -17.40
N ILE A 300 1.06 10.21 -18.48
CA ILE A 300 1.39 8.78 -18.38
C ILE A 300 2.66 8.57 -17.54
N SER A 301 3.62 9.48 -17.64
CA SER A 301 4.88 9.40 -16.91
C SER A 301 4.74 9.57 -15.38
N ILE A 302 3.66 10.19 -14.89
CA ILE A 302 3.38 10.37 -13.45
C ILE A 302 3.17 9.01 -12.76
N ALA A 303 2.66 8.00 -13.48
CA ALA A 303 2.47 6.64 -12.96
C ALA A 303 3.80 5.96 -12.56
N TYR A 304 4.92 6.43 -13.11
CA TYR A 304 6.27 5.92 -12.84
C TYR A 304 7.10 6.86 -11.96
N ASP A 305 6.48 7.87 -11.33
CA ASP A 305 7.20 8.79 -10.45
C ASP A 305 7.66 8.09 -9.16
N ASN A 306 8.75 8.62 -8.59
CA ASN A 306 9.24 8.22 -7.28
C ASN A 306 8.34 8.86 -6.22
N VAL A 307 7.73 8.06 -5.34
CA VAL A 307 6.85 8.51 -4.26
C VAL A 307 7.16 7.77 -2.97
N ARG A 308 6.91 8.42 -1.83
CA ARG A 308 7.06 7.80 -0.51
C ARG A 308 5.71 7.24 -0.05
N ALA A 309 5.71 6.02 0.47
CA ALA A 309 4.50 5.43 1.05
C ALA A 309 4.17 6.10 2.40
N CYS A 310 2.88 6.25 2.69
CA CYS A 310 2.40 6.73 3.98
C CYS A 310 2.63 5.68 5.07
N LYS A 311 2.97 6.13 6.29
CA LYS A 311 3.13 5.27 7.47
C LYS A 311 1.81 4.73 7.96
N GLU A 312 0.76 5.54 7.98
CA GLU A 312 -0.56 5.14 8.47
C GLU A 312 -1.54 4.94 7.29
N PRO A 313 -2.61 4.14 7.44
CA PRO A 313 -3.67 4.05 6.43
C PRO A 313 -4.31 5.42 6.18
N GLU A 314 -4.27 5.89 4.93
CA GLU A 314 -4.77 7.23 4.57
C GLU A 314 -6.23 7.16 4.08
N LYS A 315 -7.08 8.06 4.57
CA LYS A 315 -8.43 8.29 4.03
C LYS A 315 -8.37 9.27 2.86
N TRP A 316 -9.17 9.03 1.83
CA TRP A 316 -9.22 9.87 0.63
C TRP A 316 -9.98 11.17 0.90
N HIS A 317 -9.25 12.24 1.23
CA HIS A 317 -9.82 13.58 1.40
C HIS A 317 -9.84 14.35 0.06
N ILE A 318 -10.80 14.00 -0.80
CA ILE A 318 -10.94 14.59 -2.15
C ILE A 318 -11.10 16.12 -2.09
N VAL A 319 -11.85 16.64 -1.11
CA VAL A 319 -12.07 18.09 -0.95
C VAL A 319 -10.76 18.85 -0.70
N LYS A 320 -9.89 18.34 0.18
CA LYS A 320 -8.55 18.91 0.43
C LYS A 320 -7.76 18.96 -0.86
N LEU A 321 -7.75 17.84 -1.58
CA LEU A 321 -7.01 17.69 -2.82
C LEU A 321 -7.49 18.70 -3.87
N ALA A 322 -8.81 18.77 -4.06
CA ALA A 322 -9.44 19.70 -5.00
C ALA A 322 -9.16 21.16 -4.64
N PHE A 323 -9.22 21.52 -3.36
CA PHE A 323 -8.94 22.88 -2.90
C PHE A 323 -7.50 23.32 -3.24
N VAL A 324 -6.50 22.49 -2.92
CA VAL A 324 -5.10 22.77 -3.28
C VAL A 324 -4.94 22.90 -4.79
N ALA A 325 -5.51 21.97 -5.55
CA ALA A 325 -5.42 21.97 -7.01
C ALA A 325 -6.06 23.21 -7.65
N ILE A 326 -7.24 23.62 -7.17
CA ILE A 326 -7.94 24.83 -7.64
C ILE A 326 -7.08 26.07 -7.37
N CYS A 327 -6.49 26.19 -6.18
CA CYS A 327 -5.63 27.34 -5.86
C CYS A 327 -4.39 27.40 -6.76
N GLN A 328 -3.74 26.26 -7.04
CA GLN A 328 -2.62 26.21 -7.98
C GLN A 328 -3.07 26.60 -9.40
N GLY A 329 -4.22 26.10 -9.85
CA GLY A 329 -4.81 26.46 -11.14
C GLY A 329 -5.16 27.95 -11.25
N MET A 330 -5.63 28.57 -10.16
CA MET A 330 -5.91 30.00 -10.10
C MET A 330 -4.63 30.85 -10.25
N VAL A 331 -3.53 30.49 -9.59
CA VAL A 331 -2.24 31.19 -9.75
C VAL A 331 -1.74 31.07 -11.20
N ALA A 332 -1.84 29.88 -11.78
CA ALA A 332 -1.47 29.66 -13.17
C ALA A 332 -2.38 30.42 -14.16
N MET A 333 -3.67 30.56 -13.85
CA MET A 333 -4.61 31.37 -14.62
C MET A 333 -4.30 32.86 -14.54
N VAL A 334 -4.10 33.40 -13.33
CA VAL A 334 -3.74 34.82 -13.12
C VAL A 334 -2.47 35.17 -13.88
N SER A 335 -1.45 34.30 -13.82
CA SER A 335 -0.21 34.51 -14.59
C SER A 335 -0.44 34.45 -16.12
N SER A 336 -1.39 33.67 -16.63
CA SER A 336 -1.74 33.69 -18.05
C SER A 336 -2.44 34.99 -18.44
N ILE A 337 -3.36 35.47 -17.62
CA ILE A 337 -4.12 36.71 -17.87
C ILE A 337 -3.21 37.93 -17.82
N LEU A 338 -2.32 38.02 -16.82
CA LEU A 338 -1.36 39.10 -16.71
C LEU A 338 -0.43 39.13 -17.94
N LEU A 339 0.00 37.97 -18.43
CA LEU A 339 0.80 37.89 -19.64
C LEU A 339 -0.01 38.36 -20.86
N LEU A 340 -1.26 37.89 -21.01
CA LEU A 340 -2.13 38.30 -22.12
C LEU A 340 -2.35 39.81 -22.12
N HIS A 341 -2.64 40.41 -20.96
CA HIS A 341 -2.81 41.85 -20.83
C HIS A 341 -1.52 42.62 -21.19
N CYS A 342 -0.36 42.13 -20.75
CA CYS A 342 0.94 42.72 -21.08
C CYS A 342 1.20 42.70 -22.60
N MET A 343 0.91 41.57 -23.26
CA MET A 343 1.12 41.37 -24.69
C MET A 343 0.13 42.18 -25.54
N LEU A 344 -1.14 42.26 -25.14
CA LEU A 344 -2.13 43.11 -25.81
C LEU A 344 -1.78 44.61 -25.67
N SER A 345 -1.19 45.01 -24.54
CA SER A 345 -0.78 46.40 -24.29
C SER A 345 0.53 46.79 -24.98
N SER A 346 1.13 45.93 -25.81
CA SER A 346 2.43 46.19 -26.45
C SER A 346 2.45 47.42 -27.36
N ASN A 347 1.29 47.87 -27.82
CA ASN A 347 1.14 49.07 -28.66
C ASN A 347 1.32 50.39 -27.88
N ASN A 348 1.32 50.37 -26.54
CA ASN A 348 1.47 51.58 -25.73
C ASN A 348 2.96 51.88 -25.46
N ASP A 349 3.40 53.12 -25.67
CA ASP A 349 4.81 53.55 -25.49
C ASP A 349 5.37 53.29 -24.07
N GLY A 350 4.52 53.24 -23.04
CA GLY A 350 4.91 52.93 -21.66
C GLY A 350 4.96 51.43 -21.30
N ALA A 351 4.61 50.54 -22.22
CA ALA A 351 4.48 49.12 -21.97
C ALA A 351 5.81 48.44 -21.65
N LEU A 352 5.75 47.37 -20.84
CA LEU A 352 6.91 46.62 -20.38
C LEU A 352 7.70 46.01 -21.55
N LEU A 353 7.04 45.62 -22.65
CA LEU A 353 7.70 45.13 -23.86
C LEU A 353 8.50 46.21 -24.59
N ASN A 354 7.99 47.44 -24.68
CA ASN A 354 8.71 48.55 -25.31
C ASN A 354 9.94 48.96 -24.49
N LYS A 355 9.84 48.90 -23.15
CA LYS A 355 11.01 49.09 -22.28
C LYS A 355 12.07 47.99 -22.42
N LEU A 356 11.66 46.79 -22.81
CA LEU A 356 12.56 45.66 -23.10
C LEU A 356 13.07 45.66 -24.55
N GLY A 357 12.68 46.64 -25.37
CA GLY A 357 13.12 46.75 -26.77
C GLY A 357 12.51 45.71 -27.73
N LEU A 358 11.40 45.07 -27.34
CA LEU A 358 10.79 43.95 -28.08
C LEU A 358 9.67 44.39 -29.05
N GLY A 359 9.32 45.69 -29.06
CA GLY A 359 8.46 46.31 -30.08
C GLY A 359 6.99 45.89 -30.08
N TYR A 360 6.28 46.29 -31.15
CA TYR A 360 4.89 45.93 -31.41
C TYR A 360 4.76 44.45 -31.78
N LEU A 361 3.74 43.78 -31.23
CA LEU A 361 3.45 42.37 -31.51
C LEU A 361 2.18 42.24 -32.35
N GLU A 362 2.24 41.39 -33.37
CA GLU A 362 1.07 41.00 -34.15
C GLU A 362 0.17 40.03 -33.36
N TYR A 363 -1.12 40.03 -33.67
CA TYR A 363 -2.09 39.17 -32.97
C TYR A 363 -1.74 37.68 -33.04
N GLY A 364 -1.25 37.20 -34.18
CA GLY A 364 -0.79 35.81 -34.33
C GLY A 364 0.44 35.47 -33.47
N GLN A 365 1.32 36.44 -33.19
CA GLN A 365 2.43 36.27 -32.25
C GLN A 365 1.94 36.22 -30.80
N ILE A 366 0.91 36.99 -30.45
CA ILE A 366 0.28 36.96 -29.12
C ILE A 366 -0.36 35.59 -28.85
N GLN A 367 -1.08 35.04 -29.84
CA GLN A 367 -1.64 33.68 -29.75
C GLN A 367 -0.53 32.64 -29.52
N MET A 368 0.59 32.76 -30.24
CA MET A 368 1.74 31.87 -30.07
C MET A 368 2.40 31.99 -28.69
N ALA A 369 2.54 33.21 -28.18
CA ALA A 369 3.08 33.46 -26.85
C ALA A 369 2.22 32.80 -25.75
N ILE A 370 0.90 32.86 -25.88
CA ILE A 370 -0.03 32.21 -24.96
C ILE A 370 0.02 30.68 -25.09
N PHE A 371 0.08 30.14 -26.32
CA PHE A 371 0.29 28.71 -26.53
C PHE A 371 1.55 28.21 -25.83
N LEU A 372 2.68 28.90 -26.02
CA LEU A 372 3.96 28.53 -25.40
C LEU A 372 3.87 28.65 -23.88
N LYS A 373 3.30 29.75 -23.35
CA LYS A 373 3.14 29.94 -21.90
C LYS A 373 2.33 28.83 -21.27
N ILE A 374 1.15 28.52 -21.82
CA ILE A 374 0.26 27.49 -21.29
C ILE A 374 0.98 26.13 -21.30
N SER A 375 1.66 25.80 -22.40
CA SER A 375 2.42 24.55 -22.53
C SER A 375 3.52 24.44 -21.46
N LEU A 376 4.42 25.43 -21.39
CA LEU A 376 5.52 25.43 -20.42
C LEU A 376 5.01 25.39 -18.96
N SER A 377 3.98 26.21 -18.66
CA SER A 377 3.36 26.29 -17.34
C SER A 377 2.77 24.94 -16.90
N ASN A 378 2.08 24.24 -17.81
CA ASN A 378 1.50 22.93 -17.52
C ASN A 378 2.60 21.91 -17.20
N PHE A 379 3.62 21.78 -18.06
CA PHE A 379 4.66 20.78 -17.86
C PHE A 379 5.50 21.02 -16.60
N LEU A 380 5.79 22.28 -16.26
CA LEU A 380 6.47 22.60 -15.00
C LEU A 380 5.58 22.36 -13.78
N SER A 381 4.27 22.60 -13.90
CA SER A 381 3.31 22.35 -12.80
C SER A 381 3.27 20.89 -12.37
N VAL A 382 3.61 19.94 -13.25
CA VAL A 382 3.80 18.53 -12.90
C VAL A 382 4.82 18.39 -11.76
N PHE A 383 5.93 19.13 -11.79
CA PHE A 383 6.95 19.05 -10.74
C PHE A 383 6.45 19.56 -9.38
N SER A 384 5.65 20.64 -9.37
CA SER A 384 5.09 21.20 -8.14
C SER A 384 4.00 20.31 -7.54
N ALA A 385 3.15 19.68 -8.37
CA ALA A 385 2.04 18.82 -7.93
C ALA A 385 2.50 17.52 -7.25
N ARG A 386 3.77 17.14 -7.41
CA ARG A 386 4.36 15.90 -6.87
C ARG A 386 4.62 15.93 -5.37
N THR A 387 4.88 17.11 -4.82
CA THR A 387 5.32 17.28 -3.43
C THR A 387 4.37 18.21 -2.69
N THR A 388 4.20 17.96 -1.39
CA THR A 388 3.50 18.87 -0.49
C THR A 388 4.40 20.03 -0.05
N GLY A 389 5.71 19.77 0.10
CA GLY A 389 6.76 20.77 0.29
C GLY A 389 7.28 21.37 -1.03
N PRO A 390 8.50 21.94 -1.04
CA PRO A 390 9.11 22.44 -2.27
C PRO A 390 9.22 21.38 -3.37
N PHE A 391 9.21 21.80 -4.64
CA PHE A 391 9.32 20.85 -5.76
C PHE A 391 10.65 20.07 -5.76
N TRP A 392 11.71 20.62 -5.18
CA TRP A 392 13.03 19.99 -5.07
C TRP A 392 13.20 19.06 -3.86
N ASP A 393 12.19 18.92 -3.00
CA ASP A 393 12.24 18.02 -1.85
C ASP A 393 12.41 16.54 -2.27
N ARG A 394 11.90 16.20 -3.46
CA ARG A 394 11.95 14.83 -3.99
C ARG A 394 12.39 14.80 -5.44
N THR A 395 13.47 14.05 -5.69
CA THR A 395 13.99 13.83 -7.04
C THR A 395 12.93 13.20 -7.95
N PRO A 396 12.69 13.76 -9.15
CA PRO A 396 11.79 13.18 -10.14
C PRO A 396 12.20 11.80 -10.64
N GLY A 397 11.21 10.98 -10.97
CA GLY A 397 11.44 9.76 -11.73
C GLY A 397 12.13 10.07 -13.06
N ARG A 398 13.05 9.20 -13.51
CA ARG A 398 13.82 9.42 -14.73
C ARG A 398 12.93 9.52 -15.98
N LEU A 399 11.95 8.63 -16.08
CA LEU A 399 10.98 8.61 -17.18
C LEU A 399 10.13 9.88 -17.22
N MET A 400 9.68 10.35 -16.05
CA MET A 400 8.89 11.58 -15.94
C MET A 400 9.71 12.81 -16.32
N THR A 401 10.96 12.89 -15.87
CA THR A 401 11.87 13.98 -16.23
C THR A 401 12.11 14.02 -17.74
N ALA A 402 12.37 12.86 -18.35
CA ALA A 402 12.57 12.75 -19.79
C ALA A 402 11.32 13.19 -20.58
N ALA A 403 10.13 12.72 -20.19
CA ALA A 403 8.87 13.08 -20.84
C ALA A 403 8.59 14.59 -20.75
N VAL A 404 8.78 15.19 -19.58
CA VAL A 404 8.59 16.64 -19.39
C VAL A 404 9.60 17.45 -20.19
N VAL A 405 10.89 17.08 -20.15
CA VAL A 405 11.93 17.77 -20.94
C VAL A 405 11.63 17.68 -22.44
N GLN A 406 11.22 16.50 -22.92
CA GLN A 406 10.82 16.33 -24.32
C GLN A 406 9.64 17.24 -24.69
N ALA A 407 8.61 17.30 -23.85
CA ALA A 407 7.44 18.15 -24.09
C ALA A 407 7.79 19.65 -24.08
N LEU A 408 8.67 20.08 -23.16
CA LEU A 408 9.18 21.46 -23.09
C LEU A 408 9.97 21.84 -24.36
N VAL A 409 10.85 20.95 -24.83
CA VAL A 409 11.65 21.15 -26.05
C VAL A 409 10.74 21.21 -27.27
N VAL A 410 9.85 20.24 -27.45
CA VAL A 410 8.92 20.19 -28.59
C VAL A 410 8.03 21.43 -28.64
N SER A 411 7.50 21.88 -27.49
CA SER A 411 6.66 23.09 -27.44
C SER A 411 7.45 24.36 -27.80
N THR A 412 8.70 24.44 -27.36
CA THR A 412 9.57 25.58 -27.68
C THR A 412 9.93 25.60 -29.16
N LEU A 413 10.22 24.43 -29.76
CA LEU A 413 10.49 24.32 -31.19
C LEU A 413 9.27 24.66 -32.04
N LEU A 414 8.07 24.21 -31.64
CA LEU A 414 6.83 24.57 -32.31
C LEU A 414 6.55 26.07 -32.25
N ALA A 415 6.91 26.75 -31.16
CA ALA A 415 6.73 28.19 -31.04
C ALA A 415 7.64 29.02 -31.97
N VAL A 416 8.78 28.46 -32.38
CA VAL A 416 9.74 29.13 -33.28
C VAL A 416 9.49 28.79 -34.76
N TRP A 417 9.06 27.56 -35.07
CA TRP A 417 8.96 27.09 -36.45
C TRP A 417 7.52 26.92 -36.97
N TRP A 418 6.51 27.10 -36.12
CA TRP A 418 5.09 26.84 -36.36
C TRP A 418 4.66 26.47 -37.80
N PRO A 419 4.42 25.17 -38.08
CA PRO A 419 4.18 24.71 -39.45
C PRO A 419 2.73 24.84 -39.93
N PHE A 420 1.78 25.25 -39.06
CA PHE A 420 0.36 25.28 -39.39
C PHE A 420 -0.09 26.66 -39.87
N GLN A 421 -0.82 26.73 -40.99
CA GLN A 421 -1.32 27.97 -41.60
C GLN A 421 -2.61 28.48 -40.96
N ASP A 422 -2.66 28.50 -39.62
CA ASP A 422 -3.87 28.82 -38.83
C ASP A 422 -3.89 30.27 -38.32
N GLY A 423 -3.09 31.17 -38.91
CA GLY A 423 -2.97 32.59 -38.52
C GLY A 423 -2.05 32.86 -37.33
N MET A 424 -1.37 31.85 -36.79
CA MET A 424 -0.34 32.01 -35.77
C MET A 424 1.03 32.26 -36.40
N HIS A 425 1.77 33.25 -35.88
CA HIS A 425 3.08 33.61 -36.38
C HIS A 425 4.19 33.13 -35.43
N PRO A 426 5.36 32.73 -35.97
CA PRO A 426 6.49 32.28 -35.16
C PRO A 426 7.04 33.41 -34.29
N LEU A 427 7.57 33.03 -33.13
CA LEU A 427 8.19 33.96 -32.18
C LEU A 427 9.70 34.10 -32.41
N SER A 428 10.22 35.29 -32.12
CA SER A 428 11.66 35.52 -32.05
C SER A 428 12.26 34.85 -30.81
N TRP A 429 13.54 34.44 -30.90
CA TRP A 429 14.26 33.85 -29.76
C TRP A 429 14.31 34.75 -28.52
N GLY A 430 14.30 36.08 -28.72
CA GLY A 430 14.23 37.05 -27.62
C GLY A 430 12.93 36.93 -26.83
N LEU A 431 11.79 36.88 -27.52
CA LEU A 431 10.47 36.69 -26.89
C LEU A 431 10.35 35.32 -26.22
N VAL A 432 10.82 34.26 -26.87
CA VAL A 432 10.84 32.91 -26.29
C VAL A 432 11.62 32.88 -24.98
N THR A 433 12.80 33.51 -24.94
CA THR A 433 13.62 33.58 -23.72
C THR A 433 12.92 34.35 -22.60
N MET A 434 12.27 35.47 -22.93
CA MET A 434 11.48 36.25 -21.98
C MET A 434 10.32 35.42 -21.40
N LEU A 435 9.61 34.66 -22.25
CA LEU A 435 8.52 33.78 -21.83
C LEU A 435 9.01 32.66 -20.91
N TRP A 436 10.15 32.05 -21.23
CA TRP A 436 10.77 31.05 -20.35
C TRP A 436 11.09 31.63 -18.96
N MET A 437 11.71 32.80 -18.90
CA MET A 437 12.00 33.47 -17.63
C MET A 437 10.73 33.81 -16.86
N TYR A 438 9.71 34.33 -17.55
CA TYR A 438 8.40 34.62 -16.95
C TYR A 438 7.76 33.37 -16.34
N VAL A 439 7.73 32.27 -17.08
CA VAL A 439 7.13 31.01 -16.60
C VAL A 439 7.93 30.42 -15.44
N ILE A 440 9.26 30.47 -15.46
CA ILE A 440 10.09 30.00 -14.35
C ILE A 440 9.79 30.79 -13.07
N VAL A 441 9.72 32.13 -13.15
CA VAL A 441 9.38 32.98 -12.00
C VAL A 441 8.01 32.60 -11.43
N TRP A 442 7.00 32.49 -12.28
CA TRP A 442 5.65 32.12 -11.85
C TRP A 442 5.55 30.67 -11.34
N PHE A 443 6.39 29.76 -11.83
CA PHE A 443 6.50 28.41 -11.31
C PHE A 443 6.98 28.41 -9.84
N PHE A 444 7.99 29.22 -9.50
CA PHE A 444 8.41 29.39 -8.11
C PHE A 444 7.31 30.03 -7.24
N VAL A 445 6.58 31.01 -7.76
CA VAL A 445 5.44 31.63 -7.06
C VAL A 445 4.34 30.59 -6.80
N GLN A 446 4.00 29.77 -7.81
CA GLN A 446 3.00 28.71 -7.68
C GLN A 446 3.42 27.67 -6.64
N ASP A 447 4.70 27.28 -6.60
CA ASP A 447 5.22 26.35 -5.61
C ASP A 447 5.20 26.94 -4.19
N ALA A 448 5.52 28.23 -4.05
CA ALA A 448 5.44 28.95 -2.78
C ALA A 448 4.00 29.04 -2.25
N VAL A 449 3.04 29.40 -3.11
CA VAL A 449 1.60 29.48 -2.74
C VAL A 449 1.10 28.11 -2.29
N LYS A 450 1.45 27.04 -3.01
CA LYS A 450 1.13 25.66 -2.61
C LYS A 450 1.62 25.35 -1.19
N ILE A 451 2.88 25.68 -0.88
CA ILE A 451 3.46 25.44 0.45
C ILE A 451 2.71 26.24 1.53
N VAL A 452 2.37 27.50 1.26
CA VAL A 452 1.59 28.33 2.18
C VAL A 452 0.22 27.73 2.44
N ILE A 453 -0.46 27.24 1.40
CA ILE A 453 -1.77 26.58 1.54
C ILE A 453 -1.65 25.33 2.41
N TYR A 454 -0.66 24.46 2.15
CA TYR A 454 -0.46 23.28 3.00
C TYR A 454 -0.16 23.65 4.46
N LYS A 455 0.66 24.67 4.72
CA LYS A 455 0.92 25.17 6.08
C LYS A 455 -0.33 25.74 6.74
N TYR A 456 -1.16 26.48 6.00
CA TYR A 456 -2.41 27.03 6.50
C TYR A 456 -3.40 25.92 6.87
N MET A 457 -3.54 24.91 6.01
CA MET A 457 -4.41 23.75 6.28
C MET A 457 -3.94 22.94 7.49
N ASP A 458 -2.62 22.82 7.69
CA ASP A 458 -2.04 22.17 8.87
C ASP A 458 -2.32 23.00 10.16
N PHE A 459 -2.27 24.33 10.09
CA PHE A 459 -2.46 25.22 11.25
C PHE A 459 -3.90 25.19 11.78
N PHE A 460 -4.90 25.21 10.91
CA PHE A 460 -6.32 25.19 11.31
C PHE A 460 -6.82 23.80 11.74
N GLY A 461 -5.92 22.80 11.82
CA GLY A 461 -6.25 21.47 12.34
C GLY A 461 -7.28 20.70 11.51
N HIS A 462 -7.59 21.17 10.30
CA HIS A 462 -8.66 20.56 9.50
C HIS A 462 -8.27 19.18 8.95
N ILE A 463 -6.99 18.79 8.92
CA ILE A 463 -6.53 17.45 8.50
C ILE A 463 -5.27 17.02 9.28
N PRO A 464 -5.15 15.76 9.75
CA PRO A 464 -3.94 15.23 10.37
C PRO A 464 -2.73 15.21 9.42
N ARG A 465 -1.53 15.46 9.96
CA ARG A 465 -0.28 15.40 9.21
C ARG A 465 -0.02 13.97 8.73
N VAL A 466 0.08 13.81 7.41
CA VAL A 466 0.45 12.52 6.81
C VAL A 466 1.92 12.27 7.07
N LYS A 467 2.22 11.23 7.87
CA LYS A 467 3.59 10.78 8.09
C LYS A 467 4.01 9.89 6.93
N TYR A 468 5.12 10.24 6.28
CA TYR A 468 5.72 9.42 5.23
C TYR A 468 6.79 8.51 5.81
N MET A 469 6.98 7.33 5.22
CA MET A 469 8.13 6.49 5.53
C MET A 469 9.39 7.04 4.90
N ASP A 470 10.49 6.94 5.64
CA ASP A 470 11.82 7.18 5.10
C ASP A 470 12.35 5.94 4.36
N GLU A 471 13.18 6.15 3.35
CA GLU A 471 13.76 5.06 2.55
C GLU A 471 14.55 4.07 3.42
N THR A 472 15.18 4.55 4.49
CA THR A 472 15.90 3.73 5.48
C THR A 472 14.99 2.80 6.28
N GLU A 473 13.71 3.15 6.43
CA GLU A 473 12.70 2.30 7.07
C GLU A 473 12.11 1.29 6.08
N LEU A 474 11.99 1.65 4.81
CA LEU A 474 11.46 0.79 3.73
C LEU A 474 12.43 -0.34 3.37
N GLU A 475 13.71 -0.01 3.15
CA GLU A 475 14.72 -0.94 2.65
C GLU A 475 14.78 -2.30 3.40
N PRO A 476 14.74 -2.34 4.75
CA PRO A 476 14.68 -3.61 5.48
C PRO A 476 13.40 -4.43 5.28
N MET A 477 12.29 -3.82 4.86
CA MET A 477 11.00 -4.49 4.66
C MET A 477 10.87 -5.17 3.29
N PHE A 478 11.65 -4.74 2.29
CA PHE A 478 11.63 -5.29 0.92
C PHE A 478 12.69 -6.35 0.65
N LEU A 479 13.70 -6.48 1.52
CA LEU A 479 14.79 -7.43 1.32
C LEU A 479 14.34 -8.84 1.70
N SER A 480 14.46 -9.78 0.76
CA SER A 480 14.39 -11.20 1.10
C SER A 480 15.48 -11.56 2.12
N GLU A 481 15.26 -12.57 2.95
CA GLU A 481 16.25 -12.98 3.96
C GLU A 481 17.63 -13.29 3.35
N ALA A 482 17.66 -13.88 2.14
CA ALA A 482 18.88 -14.17 1.41
C ALA A 482 19.66 -12.89 1.07
N GLU A 483 18.98 -11.82 0.66
CA GLU A 483 19.59 -10.53 0.33
C GLU A 483 19.98 -9.76 1.60
N ARG A 484 19.17 -9.86 2.65
CA ARG A 484 19.44 -9.25 3.95
C ARG A 484 20.67 -9.87 4.61
N SER A 485 20.77 -11.20 4.59
CA SER A 485 21.93 -11.96 5.07
C SER A 485 23.19 -11.66 4.24
N LYS A 486 23.09 -11.61 2.91
CA LYS A 486 24.19 -11.21 2.03
C LYS A 486 24.66 -9.78 2.31
N ARG A 487 23.74 -8.83 2.50
CA ARG A 487 24.07 -7.42 2.82
C ARG A 487 24.65 -7.26 4.22
N LEU A 488 24.11 -7.96 5.21
CA LEU A 488 24.65 -7.95 6.57
C LEU A 488 26.08 -8.52 6.56
N LYS A 489 26.31 -9.64 5.86
CA LYS A 489 27.66 -10.19 5.64
C LYS A 489 28.58 -9.18 4.95
N ARG A 490 28.10 -8.43 3.95
CA ARG A 490 28.87 -7.35 3.29
C ARG A 490 29.16 -6.17 4.22
N LYS A 491 28.20 -5.73 5.05
CA LYS A 491 28.40 -4.66 6.05
C LYS A 491 29.38 -5.08 7.13
N VAL A 492 29.26 -6.30 7.65
CA VAL A 492 30.20 -6.88 8.62
C VAL A 492 31.60 -7.04 8.00
N LYS A 493 31.68 -7.46 6.72
CA LYS A 493 32.95 -7.52 6.00
C LYS A 493 33.59 -6.13 5.85
N LYS A 494 32.83 -5.13 5.43
CA LYS A 494 33.29 -3.73 5.37
C LYS A 494 33.71 -3.20 6.74
N GLN A 495 32.94 -3.45 7.80
CA GLN A 495 33.31 -3.01 9.15
C GLN A 495 34.56 -3.74 9.67
N LYS A 496 34.77 -5.02 9.32
CA LYS A 496 36.00 -5.75 9.63
C LYS A 496 37.20 -5.23 8.84
N GLU A 497 36.98 -4.78 7.60
CA GLU A 497 38.01 -4.15 6.77
C GLU A 497 38.34 -2.74 7.29
N GLU A 498 37.34 -1.98 7.75
CA GLU A 498 37.49 -0.64 8.35
C GLU A 498 38.08 -0.69 9.77
N GLN A 499 37.89 -1.77 10.53
CA GLN A 499 38.43 -1.95 11.89
C GLN A 499 39.83 -2.58 11.95
N GLY A 500 40.50 -2.80 10.80
CA GLY A 500 41.93 -3.11 10.71
C GLY A 500 42.51 -4.07 11.76
N HIS A 501 42.51 -5.38 11.46
CA HIS A 501 43.43 -6.44 11.93
C HIS A 501 44.00 -6.48 13.37
N GLY A 502 43.45 -5.75 14.34
CA GLY A 502 43.98 -5.76 15.71
C GLY A 502 43.01 -5.14 16.70
N GLY A 503 42.10 -5.95 17.25
CA GLY A 503 41.25 -5.49 18.34
C GLY A 503 40.11 -6.45 18.64
N LYS A 504 39.98 -6.82 19.92
CA LYS A 504 39.03 -7.77 20.50
C LYS A 504 37.66 -7.82 19.81
N MET A 505 37.22 -9.05 19.55
CA MET A 505 35.91 -9.43 19.01
C MET A 505 34.80 -8.53 19.56
N SER A 506 34.20 -7.70 18.70
CA SER A 506 33.26 -6.67 19.13
C SER A 506 31.99 -7.27 19.75
N HIS A 507 31.38 -6.50 20.65
CA HIS A 507 30.12 -6.76 21.36
C HIS A 507 28.99 -7.33 20.46
N VAL A 508 29.02 -7.03 19.15
CA VAL A 508 28.04 -7.47 18.15
C VAL A 508 28.20 -8.96 17.80
N VAL A 509 29.43 -9.50 17.77
CA VAL A 509 29.67 -10.94 17.54
C VAL A 509 29.27 -11.76 18.78
N GLN A 510 29.42 -11.18 19.97
CA GLN A 510 28.89 -11.76 21.22
C GLN A 510 27.36 -11.73 21.25
N GLN A 511 26.73 -10.62 20.85
CA GLN A 511 25.27 -10.55 20.65
C GLN A 511 24.77 -11.53 19.58
N LEU A 512 25.54 -11.78 18.51
CA LEU A 512 25.20 -12.76 17.48
C LEU A 512 25.27 -14.20 18.01
N ARG A 513 26.26 -14.54 18.85
CA ARG A 513 26.29 -15.84 19.53
C ARG A 513 25.14 -15.99 20.53
N GLN A 514 24.82 -14.95 21.31
CA GLN A 514 23.66 -14.96 22.22
C GLN A 514 22.32 -15.06 21.48
N ASN A 515 22.17 -14.40 20.34
CA ASN A 515 20.95 -14.49 19.52
C ASN A 515 20.83 -15.83 18.77
N GLN A 516 21.95 -16.50 18.45
CA GLN A 516 21.93 -17.85 17.88
C GLN A 516 21.73 -18.94 18.94
N SER A 517 22.28 -18.78 20.16
CA SER A 517 22.12 -19.75 21.25
C SER A 517 20.76 -19.65 21.95
N ASN A 518 20.10 -18.48 21.91
CA ASN A 518 18.75 -18.29 22.48
C ASN A 518 17.60 -18.77 21.56
N HIS A 519 17.89 -19.51 20.48
CA HIS A 519 16.86 -19.95 19.53
C HIS A 519 16.60 -21.46 19.48
N TYR A 520 17.31 -22.24 20.30
CA TYR A 520 16.96 -23.62 20.56
C TYR A 520 17.30 -23.92 22.03
N PRO A 521 16.34 -24.24 22.91
CA PRO A 521 16.71 -25.03 24.08
C PRO A 521 17.25 -26.36 23.53
N ASP A 522 18.49 -26.71 23.90
CA ASP A 522 19.02 -28.05 23.70
C ASP A 522 18.04 -29.03 24.36
N TYR A 523 17.28 -29.73 23.53
CA TYR A 523 16.44 -30.82 23.98
C TYR A 523 17.37 -32.01 24.24
N PRO A 524 17.39 -32.59 25.45
CA PRO A 524 18.04 -33.87 25.64
C PRO A 524 17.32 -34.87 24.75
N VAL A 525 18.00 -35.33 23.71
CA VAL A 525 17.58 -36.45 22.89
C VAL A 525 17.85 -37.68 23.74
N ASP A 526 16.79 -38.35 24.22
CA ASP A 526 16.94 -39.70 24.77
C ASP A 526 17.58 -40.59 23.70
N GLU A 527 18.76 -41.13 23.99
CA GLU A 527 19.66 -41.84 23.06
C GLU A 527 19.12 -43.19 22.54
N GLU A 528 17.86 -43.57 22.80
CA GLU A 528 17.32 -44.88 22.42
C GLU A 528 16.44 -44.92 21.15
N ALA A 529 16.22 -43.79 20.46
CA ALA A 529 15.40 -43.77 19.24
C ALA A 529 16.21 -43.56 17.95
N GLY A 530 17.40 -44.16 17.86
CA GLY A 530 18.13 -44.26 16.61
C GLY A 530 17.61 -45.42 15.76
N HIS A 531 16.61 -45.19 14.90
CA HIS A 531 16.46 -45.84 13.57
C HIS A 531 15.12 -45.50 12.89
N ARG A 532 15.22 -45.13 11.60
CA ARG A 532 14.17 -44.99 10.56
C ARG A 532 13.45 -43.63 10.47
N GLN A 533 14.03 -42.73 9.67
CA GLN A 533 13.28 -41.72 8.92
C GLN A 533 13.42 -42.01 7.42
N GLN A 534 12.47 -42.74 6.87
CA GLN A 534 12.13 -42.71 5.45
C GLN A 534 10.62 -42.99 5.35
N TRP A 535 9.91 -42.06 4.70
CA TRP A 535 8.50 -42.06 4.27
C TRP A 535 7.59 -41.04 4.97
N ALA A 536 7.25 -39.98 4.23
CA ALA A 536 5.89 -39.70 3.76
C ALA A 536 5.83 -38.32 3.08
N ASN A 537 6.08 -38.28 1.77
CA ASN A 537 5.46 -37.27 0.91
C ASN A 537 4.01 -37.73 0.70
N GLY A 538 3.05 -36.98 1.23
CA GLY A 538 1.63 -37.23 1.05
C GLY A 538 0.85 -35.95 1.31
N ASP A 539 0.18 -35.47 0.25
CA ASP A 539 -0.74 -34.34 0.27
C ASP A 539 -1.80 -34.53 1.37
N GLY A 540 -1.73 -33.68 2.40
CA GLY A 540 -2.70 -33.60 3.47
C GLY A 540 -2.96 -32.12 3.76
N GLY A 541 -4.04 -31.59 3.18
CA GLY A 541 -4.55 -30.26 3.46
C GLY A 541 -4.77 -30.08 4.96
N THR A 542 -3.84 -29.39 5.60
CA THR A 542 -3.92 -28.94 6.99
C THR A 542 -4.25 -27.46 6.93
N GLU A 543 -5.41 -27.07 7.47
CA GLU A 543 -5.79 -25.65 7.68
C GLU A 543 -4.61 -24.93 8.33
N ARG A 544 -3.96 -24.05 7.55
CA ARG A 544 -2.93 -23.16 8.05
C ARG A 544 -3.62 -21.92 8.59
N GLN A 545 -3.08 -21.42 9.70
CA GLN A 545 -3.58 -20.27 10.44
C GLN A 545 -3.94 -19.12 9.51
N ALA A 546 -5.18 -18.66 9.63
CA ALA A 546 -5.67 -17.44 9.00
C ALA A 546 -5.29 -16.24 9.89
N LEU A 547 -4.70 -15.21 9.33
CA LEU A 547 -4.46 -13.93 10.01
C LEU A 547 -5.43 -12.88 9.46
N LEU A 548 -6.03 -12.10 10.36
CA LEU A 548 -6.76 -10.87 10.05
C LEU A 548 -5.83 -9.66 10.19
#